data_AF-A0A8T7AGH0-F1
#
_entry.id   AF-A0A8T7AGH0-F1
#
_cell.length_a   1.000
_cell.length_b   1.000
_cell.length_c   1.000
_cell.angle_alpha   90.00
_cell.angle_beta   90.00
_cell.angle_gamma   90.00
#
_symmetry.space_group_name_H-M   'P 1'
#
loop_
_entity.id
_entity.type
_entity.pdbx_description
1 polymer ?
#
loop_
_entity_poly.entity_id
_entity_poly.type
_entity_poly.pdbx_seq_one_letter_code
_entity_poly.pdbx_strand_id
1 'polypeptide(L)'
;ATGLHWGRYTTGEVNVTTAEGTVAQDMSDSSLHWVSGADGSAAVQLPSEGSANFALIGNTNPTDNNGNVGTLGSASLSADFSNQTADADVSLSFDETNQVWDASAQDVDINSDATFGGEFDSVTVTDSTSGSTAAGDGDLSGFFSGDTDGNLSGAGMSYSLSGGDDTVSGAAAFQVEGDTQ
;
A
#
# COMPACT_ATOMS: atom_id res chain seq x y z
N ALA A 1 17.35 -6.97 -7.99
CA ALA A 1 16.99 -5.76 -7.22
C ALA A 1 15.67 -5.28 -7.79
N THR A 2 14.68 -4.97 -6.94
CA THR A 2 13.30 -4.67 -7.38
C THR A 2 13.17 -3.33 -8.12
N GLY A 3 14.12 -2.41 -7.90
CA GLY A 3 14.08 -1.06 -8.45
C GLY A 3 12.97 -0.19 -7.83
N LEU A 4 12.32 -0.67 -6.77
CA LEU A 4 11.31 0.06 -6.03
C LEU A 4 11.97 1.14 -5.16
N HIS A 5 11.35 2.31 -5.16
CA HIS A 5 11.65 3.40 -4.25
C HIS A 5 10.38 3.77 -3.49
N TRP A 6 10.52 4.16 -2.24
CA TRP A 6 9.39 4.59 -1.43
C TRP A 6 9.85 5.65 -0.45
N GLY A 7 8.90 6.42 0.07
CA GLY A 7 9.21 7.44 1.05
C GLY A 7 8.00 8.20 1.53
N ARG A 8 8.27 9.10 2.47
CA ARG A 8 7.30 10.01 3.04
C ARG A 8 7.83 11.43 2.91
N TYR A 9 7.00 12.34 2.42
CA TYR A 9 7.29 13.77 2.38
C TYR A 9 6.50 14.47 3.49
N THR A 10 7.16 15.28 4.31
CA THR A 10 6.61 15.83 5.57
C THR A 10 6.91 17.29 5.84
N THR A 11 7.71 17.96 5.01
CA THR A 11 8.11 19.36 5.24
C THR A 11 8.27 20.09 3.93
N GLY A 12 7.91 21.37 3.89
CA GLY A 12 7.96 22.19 2.68
C GLY A 12 6.68 22.12 1.86
N GLU A 13 6.78 22.50 0.59
CA GLU A 13 5.63 22.56 -0.33
C GLU A 13 5.74 21.49 -1.42
N VAL A 14 4.64 20.78 -1.68
CA VAL A 14 4.48 19.89 -2.83
C VAL A 14 3.53 20.54 -3.82
N ASN A 15 3.92 20.60 -5.10
CA ASN A 15 3.04 21.05 -6.15
C ASN A 15 2.13 19.89 -6.60
N VAL A 16 0.85 19.98 -6.26
CA VAL A 16 -0.18 19.03 -6.68
C VAL A 16 -0.79 19.56 -7.97
N THR A 17 -0.75 18.76 -9.03
CA THR A 17 -1.41 19.10 -10.29
C THR A 17 -2.68 18.28 -10.43
N THR A 18 -3.82 18.96 -10.46
CA THR A 18 -5.13 18.37 -10.71
C THR A 18 -5.64 18.81 -12.09
N ALA A 19 -6.80 18.31 -12.50
CA ALA A 19 -7.48 18.80 -13.71
C ALA A 19 -7.80 20.31 -13.65
N GLU A 20 -7.81 20.90 -12.46
CA GLU A 20 -8.15 22.31 -12.19
C GLU A 20 -6.91 23.22 -12.18
N GLY A 21 -5.71 22.65 -12.17
CA GLY A 21 -4.45 23.38 -12.20
C GLY A 21 -3.41 22.83 -11.21
N THR A 22 -2.26 23.51 -11.13
CA THR A 22 -1.21 23.20 -10.15
C THR A 22 -1.36 24.09 -8.93
N VAL A 23 -1.45 23.48 -7.75
CA VAL A 23 -1.56 24.15 -6.45
C VAL A 23 -0.38 23.73 -5.58
N ALA A 24 0.28 24.69 -4.92
CA ALA A 24 1.26 24.39 -3.89
C ALA A 24 0.53 23.98 -2.61
N GLN A 25 0.79 22.77 -2.14
CA GLN A 25 0.28 22.23 -0.89
C GLN A 25 1.39 22.28 0.16
N ASP A 26 1.16 23.02 1.24
CA ASP A 26 2.02 23.01 2.42
C ASP A 26 1.91 21.65 3.13
N MET A 27 3.05 21.06 3.46
CA MET A 27 3.18 19.75 4.10
C MET A 27 3.46 19.85 5.59
N SER A 28 3.52 21.05 6.17
CA SER A 28 3.85 21.26 7.58
C SER A 28 2.92 20.52 8.55
N ASP A 29 1.65 20.36 8.18
CA ASP A 29 0.63 19.60 8.92
C ASP A 29 0.07 18.43 8.09
N SER A 30 0.83 17.92 7.12
CA SER A 30 0.38 16.86 6.21
C SER A 30 1.49 15.88 5.87
N SER A 31 1.16 14.76 5.25
CA SER A 31 2.14 13.78 4.80
C SER A 31 1.73 13.15 3.50
N LEU A 32 2.69 13.01 2.59
CA LEU A 32 2.53 12.25 1.36
C LEU A 32 3.38 11.00 1.42
N HIS A 33 2.74 9.84 1.42
CA HIS A 33 3.39 8.55 1.26
C HIS A 33 3.41 8.18 -0.22
N TRP A 34 4.54 7.67 -0.68
CA TRP A 34 4.70 7.28 -2.08
C TRP A 34 5.53 6.00 -2.19
N VAL A 35 5.24 5.26 -3.25
CA VAL A 35 6.02 4.12 -3.72
C VAL A 35 6.05 4.19 -5.25
N SER A 36 7.21 3.96 -5.85
CA SER A 36 7.42 4.02 -7.29
C SER A 36 8.29 2.87 -7.78
N GLY A 37 8.04 2.44 -9.02
CA GLY A 37 8.89 1.50 -9.74
C GLY A 37 10.21 2.12 -10.19
N ALA A 38 11.05 1.29 -10.82
CA ALA A 38 12.29 1.74 -11.45
C ALA A 38 12.00 2.69 -12.61
N ASP A 39 12.90 3.65 -12.86
CA ASP A 39 12.89 4.48 -14.05
C ASP A 39 13.09 3.62 -15.31
N GLY A 40 12.00 3.21 -15.96
CA GLY A 40 12.05 2.39 -17.17
C GLY A 40 10.68 2.28 -17.81
N SER A 41 10.51 2.89 -18.99
CA SER A 41 9.25 2.98 -19.74
C SER A 41 8.79 1.67 -20.38
N ALA A 42 9.30 0.51 -19.95
CA ALA A 42 8.88 -0.77 -20.49
C ALA A 42 7.65 -1.22 -19.70
N ALA A 43 6.53 -1.43 -20.40
CA ALA A 43 5.33 -1.96 -19.78
C ALA A 43 5.66 -3.33 -19.15
N VAL A 44 5.38 -3.47 -17.86
CA VAL A 44 5.50 -4.75 -17.17
C VAL A 44 4.48 -5.71 -17.79
N GLN A 45 4.95 -6.86 -18.27
CA GLN A 45 4.05 -7.92 -18.69
C GLN A 45 3.75 -8.81 -17.48
N LEU A 46 2.46 -9.01 -17.16
CA LEU A 46 2.07 -9.96 -16.13
C LEU A 46 2.19 -11.40 -16.65
N PRO A 47 2.51 -12.38 -15.77
CA PRO A 47 2.29 -13.78 -16.08
C PRO A 47 0.83 -14.03 -16.50
N SER A 48 0.61 -14.98 -17.41
CA SER A 48 -0.75 -15.33 -17.84
C SER A 48 -1.44 -16.35 -16.92
N GLU A 49 -0.65 -17.06 -16.10
CA GLU A 49 -1.08 -18.13 -15.20
C GLU A 49 -0.12 -18.21 -14.00
N GLY A 50 -0.54 -18.93 -12.96
CA GLY A 50 0.26 -19.15 -11.75
C GLY A 50 -0.03 -18.14 -10.66
N SER A 51 0.72 -18.23 -9.57
CA SER A 51 0.65 -17.31 -8.44
C SER A 51 2.03 -16.91 -7.96
N ALA A 52 2.13 -15.76 -7.31
CA ALA A 52 3.35 -15.27 -6.70
C ALA A 52 3.07 -14.68 -5.31
N ASN A 53 3.96 -14.96 -4.37
CA ASN A 53 3.99 -14.30 -3.06
C ASN A 53 5.02 -13.20 -3.07
N PHE A 54 4.79 -12.16 -2.27
CA PHE A 54 5.69 -11.02 -2.19
C PHE A 54 6.08 -10.74 -0.73
N ALA A 55 7.37 -10.75 -0.45
CA ALA A 55 7.94 -10.43 0.85
C ALA A 55 8.10 -8.92 1.03
N LEU A 56 7.68 -8.38 2.17
CA LEU A 56 7.88 -6.98 2.54
C LEU A 56 9.38 -6.66 2.63
N ILE A 57 9.85 -5.69 1.84
CA ILE A 57 11.25 -5.23 1.86
C ILE A 57 11.40 -3.81 2.39
N GLY A 58 10.30 -3.07 2.51
CA GLY A 58 10.27 -1.78 3.16
C GLY A 58 8.92 -1.10 3.09
N ASN A 59 8.78 -0.04 3.86
CA ASN A 59 7.53 0.67 4.03
C ASN A 59 7.79 2.11 4.51
N THR A 60 6.74 2.93 4.47
CA THR A 60 6.67 4.18 5.23
C THR A 60 6.13 3.91 6.64
N ASN A 61 6.48 4.78 7.59
CA ASN A 61 5.75 4.84 8.85
C ASN A 61 4.36 5.44 8.58
N PRO A 62 3.26 4.72 8.81
CA PRO A 62 1.92 5.23 8.54
C PRO A 62 1.64 6.48 9.36
N THR A 63 0.72 7.30 8.88
CA THR A 63 0.29 8.53 9.56
C THR A 63 -1.20 8.65 9.57
N ASP A 64 -1.73 9.18 10.65
CA ASP A 64 -3.12 9.60 10.71
C ASP A 64 -3.31 11.05 10.20
N ASN A 65 -4.57 11.45 10.11
CA ASN A 65 -5.02 12.81 9.79
C ASN A 65 -4.80 13.83 10.92
N ASN A 66 -4.25 13.42 12.07
CA ASN A 66 -3.88 14.28 13.18
C ASN A 66 -2.36 14.48 13.30
N GLY A 67 -1.58 13.85 12.43
CA GLY A 67 -0.13 13.93 12.39
C GLY A 67 0.59 12.96 13.30
N ASN A 68 -0.12 12.04 13.97
CA ASN A 68 0.52 10.96 14.70
C ASN A 68 1.21 10.02 13.71
N VAL A 69 2.28 9.37 14.16
CA VAL A 69 3.12 8.51 13.33
C VAL A 69 3.11 7.10 13.90
N GLY A 70 2.52 6.18 13.15
CA GLY A 70 2.44 4.79 13.53
C GLY A 70 3.62 3.95 13.04
N THR A 71 3.53 2.66 13.31
CA THR A 71 4.42 1.62 12.81
C THR A 71 3.62 0.62 11.99
N LEU A 72 4.08 0.31 10.78
CA LEU A 72 3.58 -0.85 10.05
C LEU A 72 4.20 -2.10 10.70
N GLY A 73 3.38 -2.90 11.36
CA GLY A 73 3.82 -4.14 12.02
C GLY A 73 4.04 -5.26 11.01
N SER A 74 3.09 -5.44 10.09
CA SER A 74 3.19 -6.40 8.99
C SER A 74 2.42 -5.95 7.76
N ALA A 75 2.85 -6.43 6.60
CA ALA A 75 2.07 -6.40 5.38
C ALA A 75 2.35 -7.66 4.54
N SER A 76 1.31 -8.21 3.91
CA SER A 76 1.36 -9.32 2.97
C SER A 76 0.77 -8.92 1.63
N LEU A 77 1.30 -9.53 0.57
CA LEU A 77 0.75 -9.44 -0.77
C LEU A 77 0.98 -10.76 -1.50
N SER A 78 -0.06 -11.30 -2.10
CA SER A 78 -0.01 -12.42 -3.04
C SER A 78 -0.86 -12.13 -4.26
N ALA A 79 -0.48 -12.69 -5.40
CA ALA A 79 -1.21 -12.54 -6.65
C ALA A 79 -1.47 -13.90 -7.29
N ASP A 80 -2.69 -14.12 -7.77
CA ASP A 80 -3.08 -15.24 -8.64
C ASP A 80 -3.36 -14.70 -10.04
N PHE A 81 -2.40 -14.88 -10.93
CA PHE A 81 -2.50 -14.43 -12.32
C PHE A 81 -3.46 -15.29 -13.15
N SER A 82 -3.77 -16.50 -12.69
CA SER A 82 -4.75 -17.37 -13.35
C SER A 82 -6.17 -16.85 -13.16
N ASN A 83 -6.45 -16.31 -11.96
CA ASN A 83 -7.73 -15.70 -11.61
C ASN A 83 -7.74 -14.17 -11.77
N GLN A 84 -6.58 -13.56 -12.02
CA GLN A 84 -6.37 -12.11 -12.13
C GLN A 84 -6.75 -11.38 -10.84
N THR A 85 -6.37 -11.94 -9.70
CA THR A 85 -6.67 -11.38 -8.39
C THR A 85 -5.43 -11.25 -7.50
N ALA A 86 -5.50 -10.33 -6.54
CA ALA A 86 -4.49 -10.16 -5.50
C ALA A 86 -5.14 -10.13 -4.12
N ASP A 87 -4.44 -10.70 -3.15
CA ASP A 87 -4.79 -10.63 -1.73
C ASP A 87 -3.76 -9.76 -1.01
N ALA A 88 -4.22 -8.90 -0.12
CA ALA A 88 -3.37 -7.99 0.62
C ALA A 88 -3.85 -7.82 2.06
N ASP A 89 -2.90 -7.83 3.00
CA ASP A 89 -3.18 -7.50 4.40
C ASP A 89 -2.18 -6.46 4.91
N VAL A 90 -2.64 -5.61 5.82
CA VAL A 90 -1.79 -4.70 6.58
C VAL A 90 -2.20 -4.72 8.06
N SER A 91 -1.20 -4.70 8.93
CA SER A 91 -1.37 -4.51 10.37
C SER A 91 -0.45 -3.39 10.84
N LEU A 92 -1.01 -2.40 11.52
CA LEU A 92 -0.29 -1.22 11.96
C LEU A 92 -0.72 -0.77 13.35
N SER A 93 0.17 -0.08 14.05
CA SER A 93 -0.08 0.40 15.41
C SER A 93 0.28 1.87 15.58
N PHE A 94 -0.50 2.57 16.40
CA PHE A 94 -0.29 3.94 16.82
C PHE A 94 -0.20 3.99 18.34
N ASP A 95 1.00 4.22 18.87
CA ASP A 95 1.25 4.24 20.31
C ASP A 95 0.60 5.49 20.96
N GLU A 96 0.57 6.62 20.25
CA GLU A 96 -0.02 7.88 20.73
C GLU A 96 -1.52 7.78 20.99
N THR A 97 -2.24 7.01 20.16
CA THR A 97 -3.70 6.80 20.27
C THR A 97 -4.06 5.45 20.87
N ASN A 98 -3.07 4.58 21.13
CA ASN A 98 -3.24 3.19 21.54
C ASN A 98 -4.07 2.34 20.56
N GLN A 99 -4.09 2.69 19.28
CA GLN A 99 -4.87 1.99 18.27
C GLN A 99 -4.03 0.96 17.51
N VAL A 100 -4.62 -0.20 17.25
CA VAL A 100 -4.12 -1.19 16.30
C VAL A 100 -5.13 -1.30 15.17
N TRP A 101 -4.65 -1.18 13.94
CA TRP A 101 -5.47 -1.29 12.74
C TRP A 101 -5.06 -2.53 11.98
N ASP A 102 -6.04 -3.36 11.65
CA ASP A 102 -5.86 -4.53 10.81
C ASP A 102 -6.82 -4.43 9.62
N ALA A 103 -6.29 -4.59 8.41
CA ALA A 103 -7.06 -4.55 7.18
C ALA A 103 -6.68 -5.72 6.27
N SER A 104 -7.70 -6.33 5.65
CA SER A 104 -7.56 -7.50 4.78
C SER A 104 -8.45 -7.36 3.55
N ALA A 105 -7.87 -7.59 2.37
CA ALA A 105 -8.53 -7.59 1.08
C ALA A 105 -8.20 -8.90 0.38
N GLN A 106 -9.21 -9.55 -0.18
CA GLN A 106 -9.11 -10.76 -0.96
C GLN A 106 -9.71 -10.53 -2.35
N ASP A 107 -9.20 -11.28 -3.32
CA ASP A 107 -9.74 -11.28 -4.67
C ASP A 107 -9.77 -9.88 -5.34
N VAL A 108 -8.81 -8.99 -5.02
CA VAL A 108 -8.72 -7.65 -5.62
C VAL A 108 -8.30 -7.76 -7.09
N ASP A 109 -9.08 -7.17 -8.00
CA ASP A 109 -8.83 -7.26 -9.43
C ASP A 109 -7.44 -6.74 -9.82
N ILE A 110 -6.74 -7.55 -10.63
CA ILE A 110 -5.50 -7.17 -11.32
C ILE A 110 -5.84 -6.68 -12.73
N ASN A 111 -5.42 -5.45 -13.03
CA ASN A 111 -5.64 -4.80 -14.31
C ASN A 111 -4.54 -5.14 -15.33
N SER A 112 -4.89 -5.01 -16.61
CA SER A 112 -3.98 -5.30 -17.74
C SER A 112 -2.72 -4.43 -17.80
N ASP A 113 -2.70 -3.30 -17.08
CA ASP A 113 -1.56 -2.39 -16.97
C ASP A 113 -0.65 -2.70 -15.77
N ALA A 114 -0.75 -3.92 -15.23
CA ALA A 114 0.00 -4.39 -14.08
C ALA A 114 -0.28 -3.59 -12.79
N THR A 115 -1.48 -3.01 -12.67
CA THR A 115 -1.97 -2.38 -11.46
C THR A 115 -3.01 -3.26 -10.77
N PHE A 116 -3.23 -3.01 -9.48
CA PHE A 116 -4.33 -3.60 -8.72
C PHE A 116 -4.84 -2.56 -7.72
N GLY A 117 -6.08 -2.68 -7.30
CA GLY A 117 -6.65 -1.77 -6.32
C GLY A 117 -8.15 -1.96 -6.13
N GLY A 118 -8.62 -1.55 -4.96
CA GLY A 118 -9.99 -1.77 -4.53
C GLY A 118 -10.15 -1.46 -3.04
N GLU A 119 -11.31 -1.83 -2.52
CA GLU A 119 -11.63 -1.70 -1.09
C GLU A 119 -11.06 -2.89 -0.31
N PHE A 120 -10.73 -2.67 0.97
CA PHE A 120 -10.50 -3.76 1.91
C PHE A 120 -11.83 -4.41 2.29
N ASP A 121 -11.91 -5.75 2.28
CA ASP A 121 -13.09 -6.50 2.73
C ASP A 121 -13.38 -6.29 4.22
N SER A 122 -12.32 -6.09 5.00
CA SER A 122 -12.42 -5.80 6.42
C SER A 122 -11.36 -4.83 6.85
N VAL A 123 -11.76 -3.85 7.66
CA VAL A 123 -10.88 -2.99 8.43
C VAL A 123 -11.38 -3.03 9.87
N THR A 124 -10.46 -3.22 10.81
CA THR A 124 -10.76 -3.17 12.24
C THR A 124 -9.82 -2.22 12.95
N VAL A 125 -10.36 -1.51 13.94
CA VAL A 125 -9.61 -0.59 14.80
C VAL A 125 -9.80 -1.06 16.23
N THR A 126 -8.72 -1.56 16.83
CA THR A 126 -8.70 -2.05 18.20
C THR A 126 -7.99 -1.07 19.10
N ASP A 127 -8.68 -0.56 20.11
CA ASP A 127 -8.06 0.17 21.21
C ASP A 127 -7.34 -0.83 22.12
N SER A 128 -6.02 -0.78 22.13
CA SER A 128 -5.16 -1.74 22.86
C SER A 128 -5.21 -1.57 24.39
N THR A 129 -5.78 -0.47 24.90
CA THR A 129 -5.97 -0.24 26.34
C THR A 129 -7.28 -0.86 26.83
N SER A 130 -8.38 -0.62 26.11
CA SER A 130 -9.72 -1.10 26.47
C SER A 130 -10.05 -2.48 25.89
N GLY A 131 -9.37 -2.89 24.83
CA GLY A 131 -9.67 -4.09 24.04
C GLY A 131 -10.93 -3.96 23.16
N SER A 132 -11.46 -2.74 23.01
CA SER A 132 -12.64 -2.50 22.18
C SER A 132 -12.25 -2.46 20.72
N THR A 133 -13.02 -3.15 19.86
CA THR A 133 -12.81 -3.16 18.42
C THR A 133 -14.00 -2.52 17.70
N ALA A 134 -13.71 -1.61 16.79
CA ALA A 134 -14.66 -1.03 15.86
C ALA A 134 -14.34 -1.46 14.43
N ALA A 135 -15.35 -1.49 13.57
CA ALA A 135 -15.16 -1.64 12.14
C ALA A 135 -14.75 -0.30 11.52
N GLY A 136 -13.99 -0.37 10.43
CA GLY A 136 -13.65 0.75 9.57
C GLY A 136 -13.87 0.38 8.10
N ASP A 137 -13.41 1.28 7.22
CA ASP A 137 -13.41 1.12 5.78
C ASP A 137 -12.02 1.50 5.25
N GLY A 138 -11.66 1.07 4.04
CA GLY A 138 -10.39 1.49 3.45
C GLY A 138 -10.19 1.04 2.03
N ASP A 139 -9.24 1.68 1.37
CA ASP A 139 -8.85 1.42 -0.01
C ASP A 139 -7.37 1.06 -0.08
N LEU A 140 -7.03 0.25 -1.07
CA LEU A 140 -5.65 0.02 -1.50
C LEU A 140 -5.49 0.28 -3.00
N SER A 141 -4.27 0.66 -3.37
CA SER A 141 -3.85 0.68 -4.76
C SER A 141 -2.39 0.29 -4.87
N GLY A 142 -2.04 -0.40 -5.94
CA GLY A 142 -0.69 -0.90 -6.13
C GLY A 142 -0.37 -1.23 -7.58
N PHE A 143 0.87 -1.63 -7.78
CA PHE A 143 1.41 -2.02 -9.07
C PHE A 143 2.45 -3.13 -8.92
N PHE A 144 2.58 -3.94 -9.95
CA PHE A 144 3.66 -4.91 -10.08
C PHE A 144 4.86 -4.29 -10.80
N SER A 145 6.05 -4.72 -10.42
CA SER A 145 7.31 -4.40 -11.09
C SER A 145 7.91 -5.67 -11.66
N GLY A 146 8.51 -5.59 -12.84
CA GLY A 146 9.03 -6.75 -13.56
C GLY A 146 9.61 -6.35 -14.91
N ASP A 147 9.84 -7.35 -15.76
CA ASP A 147 10.27 -7.14 -17.13
C ASP A 147 9.12 -7.35 -18.14
N THR A 148 9.47 -7.28 -19.42
CA THR A 148 8.53 -7.47 -20.54
C THR A 148 8.25 -8.93 -20.86
N ASP A 149 8.92 -9.87 -20.20
CA ASP A 149 8.84 -11.30 -20.48
C ASP A 149 7.97 -12.05 -19.45
N GLY A 150 7.32 -11.33 -18.54
CA GLY A 150 6.51 -11.91 -17.47
C GLY A 150 7.26 -12.16 -16.16
N ASN A 151 8.55 -11.80 -16.07
CA ASN A 151 9.31 -12.03 -14.84
C ASN A 151 9.05 -10.89 -13.85
N LEU A 152 8.37 -11.22 -12.77
CA LEU A 152 8.11 -10.29 -11.68
C LEU A 152 9.38 -10.06 -10.87
N SER A 153 9.52 -8.84 -10.35
CA SER A 153 10.61 -8.43 -9.47
C SER A 153 10.08 -8.02 -8.09
N GLY A 154 8.88 -7.45 -8.02
CA GLY A 154 8.31 -6.93 -6.78
C GLY A 154 6.99 -6.23 -7.02
N ALA A 155 6.47 -5.57 -6.00
CA ALA A 155 5.24 -4.78 -6.08
C ALA A 155 5.31 -3.57 -5.14
N GLY A 156 4.62 -2.50 -5.51
CA GLY A 156 4.37 -1.35 -4.64
C GLY A 156 2.90 -1.31 -4.27
N MET A 157 2.59 -0.97 -3.02
CA MET A 157 1.23 -0.80 -2.53
C MET A 157 1.14 0.47 -1.68
N SER A 158 0.03 1.19 -1.83
CA SER A 158 -0.40 2.25 -0.93
C SER A 158 -1.79 1.92 -0.39
N TYR A 159 -2.07 2.40 0.81
CA TYR A 159 -3.35 2.15 1.47
C TYR A 159 -3.83 3.40 2.20
N SER A 160 -5.15 3.52 2.34
CA SER A 160 -5.84 4.52 3.13
C SER A 160 -6.98 3.84 3.88
N LEU A 161 -6.92 3.83 5.21
CA LEU A 161 -7.94 3.25 6.08
C LEU A 161 -8.63 4.37 6.87
N SER A 162 -9.88 4.16 7.21
CA SER A 162 -10.71 5.09 7.97
C SER A 162 -11.48 4.34 9.06
N GLY A 163 -11.64 4.98 10.20
CA GLY A 163 -12.29 4.39 11.37
C GLY A 163 -12.64 5.47 12.37
N GLY A 164 -13.95 5.66 12.62
CA GLY A 164 -14.41 6.81 13.39
C GLY A 164 -14.08 8.13 12.69
N ASP A 165 -13.36 9.02 13.38
CA ASP A 165 -12.90 10.31 12.85
C ASP A 165 -11.44 10.26 12.31
N ASP A 166 -10.79 9.10 12.43
CA ASP A 166 -9.38 8.92 12.08
C ASP A 166 -9.25 8.34 10.67
N THR A 167 -8.26 8.82 9.92
CA THR A 167 -7.87 8.28 8.62
C THR A 167 -6.37 8.05 8.64
N VAL A 168 -5.94 6.83 8.35
CA VAL A 168 -4.54 6.41 8.36
C VAL A 168 -4.08 6.02 6.97
N SER A 169 -2.88 6.41 6.58
CA SER A 169 -2.32 6.08 5.26
C SER A 169 -0.85 5.70 5.34
N GLY A 170 -0.41 4.93 4.35
CA GLY A 170 0.98 4.48 4.23
C GLY A 170 1.26 3.83 2.88
N ALA A 171 2.52 3.44 2.69
CA ALA A 171 2.98 2.71 1.52
C ALA A 171 3.94 1.58 1.91
N ALA A 172 3.88 0.48 1.17
CA ALA A 172 4.71 -0.71 1.32
C ALA A 172 5.33 -1.11 -0.03
N ALA A 173 6.54 -1.64 0.04
CA ALA A 173 7.29 -2.15 -1.09
C ALA A 173 7.64 -3.61 -0.83
N PHE A 174 7.40 -4.45 -1.83
CA PHE A 174 7.57 -5.89 -1.74
C PHE A 174 8.50 -6.42 -2.82
N GLN A 175 9.16 -7.53 -2.53
CA GLN A 175 9.96 -8.31 -3.47
C GLN A 175 9.27 -9.64 -3.72
N VAL A 176 9.24 -10.10 -4.96
CA VAL A 176 8.71 -11.44 -5.28
C VAL A 176 9.53 -12.50 -4.54
N GLU A 177 8.86 -13.43 -3.87
CA GLU A 177 9.48 -14.63 -3.33
C GLU A 177 9.71 -15.60 -4.50
N GLY A 178 10.96 -15.99 -4.74
CA GLY A 178 11.29 -16.82 -5.90
C GLY A 178 10.52 -18.13 -5.91
N ASP A 179 10.10 -18.57 -7.12
CA ASP A 179 9.32 -19.80 -7.32
C ASP A 179 9.91 -20.97 -6.53
N THR A 180 9.11 -21.55 -5.63
CA THR A 180 9.33 -22.95 -5.26
C THR A 180 8.97 -23.79 -6.48
N GLN A 181 10.00 -24.07 -7.30
CA GLN A 181 9.96 -25.02 -8.42
C GLN A 181 9.41 -26.38 -8.00
#